data_AF-A0A2W4LWQ3-F1
#
_entry.id   AF-A0A2W4LWQ3-F1
#
_cell.length_a   1.000
_cell.length_b   1.000
_cell.length_c   1.000
_cell.angle_alpha   90.00
_cell.angle_beta   90.00
_cell.angle_gamma   90.00
#
_symmetry.space_group_name_H-M   'P 1'
#
loop_
_entity.id
_entity.type
_entity.pdbx_description
1 polymer ?
#
loop_
_entity_poly.entity_id
_entity_poly.type
_entity_poly.pdbx_seq_one_letter_code
_entity_poly.pdbx_strand_id
1 'polypeptide(L)'
;MMTENEVSAGEAVQETAPRRTSRWQRVLIGVGLWIASLLGAYVFGRVQAQTEIERAKEETRAAEARVEAERKGTAELRREISRLEARRKLHLALIALEERNFGTAQQHLRAAGKLLSEDESAPLVEIGKRIAGRQLVATEDTGAQRTQILAAIGELDEQLTAER
;
A
#
# COMPACT_ATOMS: atom_id res chain seq x y z
N MET A 1 -24.91 -82.69 -50.89
CA MET A 1 -25.83 -81.74 -50.22
C MET A 1 -25.15 -80.37 -50.33
N MET A 2 -25.36 -79.56 -51.39
CA MET A 2 -26.53 -78.69 -51.67
C MET A 2 -27.00 -77.98 -50.40
N THR A 3 -26.90 -76.64 -50.26
CA THR A 3 -27.52 -75.55 -51.05
C THR A 3 -26.62 -74.28 -51.04
N GLU A 4 -26.30 -73.62 -52.16
CA GLU A 4 -27.04 -72.50 -52.79
C GLU A 4 -27.62 -71.44 -51.82
N ASN A 5 -27.05 -70.23 -51.83
CA ASN A 5 -27.82 -68.99 -51.96
C ASN A 5 -26.92 -67.82 -52.42
N GLU A 6 -27.23 -67.33 -53.63
CA GLU A 6 -26.82 -66.04 -54.17
C GLU A 6 -27.64 -64.89 -53.54
N VAL A 7 -27.47 -63.67 -54.10
CA VAL A 7 -28.24 -62.41 -53.93
C VAL A 7 -27.48 -61.41 -53.06
N SER A 8 -26.63 -60.55 -53.66
CA SER A 8 -26.98 -59.33 -54.42
C SER A 8 -27.29 -58.14 -53.50
N ALA A 9 -26.43 -57.13 -53.55
CA ALA A 9 -26.78 -55.74 -53.86
C ALA A 9 -25.57 -54.86 -53.55
N GLY A 10 -25.00 -54.25 -54.59
CA GLY A 10 -23.99 -53.22 -54.43
C GLY A 10 -24.55 -52.05 -53.61
N GLU A 11 -23.76 -51.57 -52.66
CA GLU A 11 -23.91 -50.26 -52.05
C GLU A 11 -23.76 -49.21 -53.16
N ALA A 12 -24.88 -48.80 -53.73
CA ALA A 12 -24.97 -47.56 -54.47
C ALA A 12 -24.72 -46.44 -53.46
N VAL A 13 -23.49 -45.93 -53.45
CA VAL A 13 -23.15 -44.60 -52.95
C VAL A 13 -24.13 -43.62 -53.60
N GLN A 14 -25.18 -43.24 -52.87
CA GLN A 14 -26.06 -42.16 -53.28
C GLN A 14 -25.27 -40.86 -53.20
N GLU A 15 -24.62 -40.55 -54.32
CA GLU A 15 -24.11 -39.24 -54.64
C GLU A 15 -25.31 -38.28 -54.69
N THR A 16 -25.61 -37.65 -53.56
CA THR A 16 -26.68 -36.66 -53.47
C THR A 16 -26.28 -35.46 -54.33
N ALA A 17 -26.97 -35.33 -55.47
CA ALA A 17 -26.75 -34.26 -56.44
C ALA A 17 -26.74 -32.88 -55.76
N PRO A 18 -25.81 -31.97 -56.15
CA PRO A 18 -25.73 -30.65 -55.54
C PRO A 18 -27.00 -29.86 -55.85
N ARG A 19 -27.83 -29.61 -54.82
CA ARG A 19 -29.00 -28.72 -54.92
C ARG A 19 -28.51 -27.36 -55.44
N ARG A 20 -28.87 -27.00 -56.67
CA ARG A 20 -28.61 -25.69 -57.28
C ARG A 20 -29.28 -24.61 -56.43
N THR A 21 -28.51 -23.97 -55.56
CA THR A 21 -28.98 -22.83 -54.77
C THR A 21 -29.29 -21.66 -55.70
N SER A 22 -30.52 -21.15 -55.59
CA SER A 22 -30.99 -19.96 -56.29
C SER A 22 -30.02 -18.79 -56.06
N ARG A 23 -29.80 -17.95 -57.07
CA ARG A 23 -28.94 -16.74 -56.95
C ARG A 23 -29.30 -15.91 -55.72
N TRP A 24 -30.58 -15.84 -55.37
CA TRP A 24 -31.08 -15.17 -54.17
C TRP A 24 -30.70 -15.85 -52.86
N GLN A 25 -30.72 -17.19 -52.80
CA GLN A 25 -30.28 -17.94 -51.61
C GLN A 25 -28.78 -17.74 -51.35
N ARG A 26 -27.96 -17.68 -52.40
CA ARG A 26 -26.52 -17.39 -52.27
C ARG A 26 -26.26 -15.99 -51.73
N VAL A 27 -27.03 -14.99 -52.16
CA VAL A 27 -26.94 -13.62 -51.62
C VAL A 27 -27.32 -13.59 -50.13
N LEU A 28 -28.42 -14.24 -49.74
CA LEU A 28 -28.85 -14.29 -48.33
C LEU A 28 -27.82 -14.98 -47.42
N ILE A 29 -27.22 -16.09 -47.88
CA ILE A 29 -26.16 -16.77 -47.13
C ILE A 29 -24.93 -15.87 -46.98
N GLY A 30 -24.54 -15.17 -48.06
CA GLY A 30 -23.41 -14.22 -48.03
C GLY A 30 -23.63 -13.05 -47.07
N VAL A 31 -24.83 -12.45 -47.08
CA VAL A 31 -25.20 -11.36 -46.16
C VAL A 31 -25.23 -11.85 -44.72
N GLY A 32 -25.79 -13.04 -44.47
CA GLY A 32 -25.82 -13.65 -43.13
C GLY A 32 -24.42 -13.88 -42.56
N LEU A 33 -23.51 -14.41 -43.37
CA LEU A 33 -22.09 -14.57 -42.99
C LEU A 33 -21.41 -13.24 -42.69
N TRP A 34 -21.68 -12.21 -43.49
CA TRP A 34 -21.11 -10.88 -43.28
C TRP A 34 -21.58 -10.27 -41.95
N ILE A 35 -22.89 -10.33 -41.66
CA ILE A 35 -23.45 -9.85 -40.39
C ILE A 35 -22.91 -10.65 -39.20
N ALA A 36 -22.82 -11.98 -39.31
CA ALA A 36 -22.25 -12.82 -38.26
C ALA A 36 -20.77 -12.50 -37.99
N SER A 37 -20.00 -12.20 -39.05
CA SER A 37 -18.58 -11.82 -38.93
C SER A 37 -18.42 -10.47 -38.22
N LEU A 38 -19.27 -9.48 -38.52
CA LEU A 38 -19.28 -8.19 -37.82
C LEU A 38 -19.65 -8.33 -36.34
N LEU A 39 -20.66 -9.14 -36.01
CA LEU A 39 -21.04 -9.43 -34.62
C LEU A 39 -19.89 -10.14 -33.87
N GLY A 40 -19.24 -11.11 -34.51
CA GLY A 40 -18.08 -11.79 -33.95
C GLY A 40 -16.91 -10.84 -33.65
N ALA A 41 -16.58 -9.94 -34.58
CA ALA A 41 -15.53 -8.94 -34.39
C ALA A 41 -15.84 -7.97 -33.25
N TYR A 42 -17.10 -7.53 -33.12
CA TYR A 42 -17.52 -6.65 -32.03
C TYR A 42 -17.42 -7.33 -30.64
N VAL A 43 -17.91 -8.57 -30.52
CA VAL A 43 -17.84 -9.32 -29.26
C VAL A 43 -16.38 -9.62 -28.89
N PHE A 44 -15.57 -10.05 -29.86
CA PHE A 44 -14.15 -10.33 -29.64
C PHE A 44 -13.37 -9.08 -29.19
N GLY A 45 -13.57 -7.94 -29.86
CA GLY A 45 -12.95 -6.67 -29.48
C GLY A 45 -13.36 -6.20 -28.09
N ARG A 46 -14.63 -6.41 -27.68
CA ARG A 46 -15.09 -6.09 -26.33
C ARG A 46 -14.45 -6.95 -25.25
N VAL A 47 -14.32 -8.26 -25.49
CA VAL A 47 -13.68 -9.18 -24.54
C VAL A 47 -12.21 -8.80 -24.36
N GLN A 48 -11.49 -8.52 -25.45
CA GLN A 48 -10.09 -8.08 -25.38
C GLN A 48 -9.96 -6.75 -24.61
N ALA A 49 -10.79 -5.76 -24.93
CA ALA A 49 -10.79 -4.47 -24.21
C ALA A 49 -11.12 -4.62 -22.73
N GLN A 50 -12.05 -5.51 -22.35
CA GLN A 50 -12.35 -5.80 -20.95
C GLN A 50 -11.15 -6.38 -20.21
N THR A 51 -10.43 -7.33 -20.82
CA THR A 51 -9.24 -7.93 -20.19
C THR A 51 -8.10 -6.91 -20.00
N GLU A 52 -7.90 -5.99 -20.95
CA GLU A 52 -6.91 -4.92 -20.82
C GLU A 52 -7.30 -3.91 -19.72
N ILE A 53 -8.59 -3.57 -19.63
CA ILE A 53 -9.10 -2.70 -18.56
C ILE A 53 -8.97 -3.36 -17.19
N GLU A 54 -9.24 -4.67 -17.08
CA GLU A 54 -9.08 -5.42 -15.83
C GLU A 54 -7.61 -5.46 -15.40
N ARG A 55 -6.69 -5.76 -16.31
CA ARG A 55 -5.25 -5.73 -16.02
C ARG A 55 -4.79 -4.33 -15.59
N ALA A 56 -5.21 -3.28 -16.29
CA ALA A 56 -4.88 -1.91 -15.92
C ALA A 56 -5.43 -1.53 -14.53
N LYS A 57 -6.65 -1.99 -14.19
CA LYS A 57 -7.23 -1.79 -12.85
C LYS A 57 -6.49 -2.57 -11.76
N GLU A 58 -6.02 -3.77 -12.07
CA GLU A 58 -5.21 -4.56 -11.14
C GLU A 58 -3.84 -3.91 -10.91
N GLU A 59 -3.20 -3.42 -11.98
CA GLU A 59 -1.94 -2.67 -11.88
C GLU A 59 -2.09 -1.38 -11.09
N THR A 60 -3.17 -0.61 -11.30
CA THR A 60 -3.41 0.62 -10.53
C THR A 60 -3.66 0.31 -9.06
N ARG A 61 -4.45 -0.72 -8.74
CA ARG A 61 -4.67 -1.16 -7.35
C ARG A 61 -3.40 -1.64 -6.69
N ALA A 62 -2.57 -2.40 -7.40
CA ALA A 62 -1.29 -2.86 -6.89
C ALA A 62 -0.31 -1.69 -6.67
N ALA A 63 -0.29 -0.71 -7.57
CA ALA A 63 0.51 0.50 -7.41
C ALA A 63 0.01 1.36 -6.23
N GLU A 64 -1.30 1.55 -6.08
CA GLU A 64 -1.90 2.25 -4.95
C GLU A 64 -1.56 1.58 -3.62
N ALA A 65 -1.65 0.25 -3.55
CA ALA A 65 -1.27 -0.51 -2.37
C ALA A 65 0.23 -0.35 -2.02
N ARG A 66 1.11 -0.29 -3.02
CA ARG A 66 2.55 -0.04 -2.81
C ARG A 66 2.80 1.37 -2.29
N VAL A 67 2.18 2.39 -2.89
CA VAL A 67 2.30 3.78 -2.43
C VAL A 67 1.80 3.92 -1.00
N GLU A 68 0.70 3.26 -0.65
CA GLU A 68 0.17 3.30 0.71
C GLU A 68 1.10 2.60 1.72
N ALA A 69 1.67 1.45 1.35
CA ALA A 69 2.66 0.76 2.17
C ALA A 69 3.93 1.61 2.38
N GLU A 70 4.43 2.24 1.31
CA GLU A 70 5.58 3.15 1.40
C GLU A 70 5.27 4.38 2.27
N ARG A 71 4.07 4.98 2.13
CA ARG A 71 3.64 6.09 2.97
C ARG A 71 3.64 5.71 4.45
N LYS A 72 3.09 4.55 4.79
CA LYS A 72 3.10 4.04 6.17
C LYS A 72 4.53 3.85 6.69
N GLY A 73 5.40 3.21 5.91
CA GLY A 73 6.80 3.03 6.29
C GLY A 73 7.54 4.37 6.49
N THR A 74 7.31 5.36 5.62
CA THR A 74 7.91 6.70 5.80
C THR A 74 7.38 7.43 7.03
N ALA A 75 6.11 7.24 7.38
CA ALA A 75 5.52 7.83 8.58
C ALA A 75 6.12 7.22 9.85
N GLU A 76 6.27 5.90 9.89
CA GLU A 76 6.92 5.18 10.99
C GLU A 76 8.37 5.62 11.20
N LEU A 77 9.16 5.68 10.11
CA LEU A 77 10.56 6.16 10.19
C LEU A 77 10.66 7.61 10.67
N ARG A 78 9.75 8.49 10.22
CA ARG A 78 9.72 9.88 10.70
C ARG A 78 9.42 9.97 12.19
N ARG A 79 8.54 9.12 12.73
CA ARG A 79 8.26 9.04 14.16
C ARG A 79 9.47 8.56 14.93
N GLU A 80 10.14 7.51 14.47
CA GLU A 80 11.37 7.01 15.11
C GLU A 80 12.47 8.08 15.14
N ILE A 81 12.68 8.79 14.02
CA ILE A 81 13.64 9.90 13.95
C ILE A 81 13.27 11.00 14.96
N SER A 82 11.99 11.43 15.01
CA SER A 82 11.53 12.46 15.94
C SER A 82 11.80 12.08 17.41
N ARG A 83 11.56 10.82 17.77
CA ARG A 83 11.81 10.28 19.12
C ARG A 83 13.30 10.27 19.48
N LEU A 84 14.15 9.83 18.56
CA LEU A 84 15.60 9.84 18.75
C LEU A 84 16.16 11.27 18.84
N GLU A 85 15.62 12.19 18.04
CA GLU A 85 15.96 13.60 18.14
C GLU A 85 15.53 14.22 19.46
N ALA A 86 14.32 13.89 19.95
CA ALA A 86 13.86 14.32 21.27
C ALA A 86 14.81 13.84 22.38
N ARG A 87 15.20 12.55 22.35
CA ARG A 87 16.19 11.99 23.28
C ARG A 87 17.53 12.74 23.22
N ARG A 88 18.05 12.98 22.02
CA ARG A 88 19.27 13.78 21.83
C ARG A 88 19.14 15.18 22.42
N LYS A 89 18.00 15.86 22.23
CA LYS A 89 17.76 17.20 22.79
C LYS A 89 17.72 17.18 24.31
N LEU A 90 17.19 16.14 24.95
CA LEU A 90 17.24 16.00 26.42
C LEU A 90 18.68 15.83 26.93
N HIS A 91 19.51 15.06 26.23
CA HIS A 91 20.93 14.96 26.57
C HIS A 91 21.67 16.29 26.38
N LEU A 92 21.40 17.03 25.31
CA LEU A 92 21.97 18.36 25.11
C LEU A 92 21.50 19.36 26.17
N ALA A 93 20.26 19.23 26.67
CA ALA A 93 19.77 20.02 27.78
C ALA A 93 20.55 19.73 29.08
N LEU A 94 20.89 18.46 29.34
CA LEU A 94 21.74 18.08 30.48
C LEU A 94 23.13 18.68 30.39
N ILE A 95 23.79 18.57 29.22
CA ILE A 95 25.12 19.14 29.01
C ILE A 95 25.10 20.66 29.23
N ALA A 96 24.14 21.35 28.62
CA ALA A 96 23.98 22.79 28.80
C ALA A 96 23.67 23.18 30.26
N LEU A 97 22.92 22.36 31.00
CA LEU A 97 22.66 22.57 32.42
C LEU A 97 23.93 22.41 33.26
N GLU A 98 24.76 21.40 32.96
CA GLU A 98 26.04 21.16 33.63
C GLU A 98 27.04 22.31 33.36
N GLU A 99 26.98 22.91 32.17
CA GLU A 99 27.71 24.14 31.81
C GLU A 99 27.11 25.43 32.41
N ARG A 100 26.06 25.32 33.23
CA ARG A 100 25.30 26.46 33.81
C ARG A 100 24.71 27.40 32.74
N ASN A 101 24.46 26.90 31.53
CA ASN A 101 23.80 27.61 30.46
C ASN A 101 22.29 27.29 30.44
N PHE A 102 21.58 27.85 31.42
CA PHE A 102 20.14 27.60 31.63
C PHE A 102 19.27 28.00 30.43
N GLY A 103 19.66 29.05 29.70
CA GLY A 103 18.95 29.50 28.50
C GLY A 103 18.97 28.46 27.39
N THR A 104 20.16 27.93 27.07
CA THR A 104 20.31 26.86 26.06
C THR A 104 19.68 25.55 26.55
N ALA A 105 19.83 25.20 27.82
CA ALA A 105 19.17 24.03 28.41
C ALA A 105 17.64 24.11 28.26
N GLN A 106 17.04 25.26 28.55
CA GLN A 106 15.59 25.49 28.42
C GLN A 106 15.14 25.39 26.96
N GLN A 107 15.92 25.92 26.01
CA GLN A 107 15.63 25.80 24.58
C GLN A 107 15.62 24.33 24.13
N HIS A 108 16.60 23.54 24.57
CA HIS A 108 16.66 22.12 24.28
C HIS A 108 15.52 21.33 24.90
N LEU A 109 15.14 21.61 26.16
CA LEU A 109 13.97 20.99 26.80
C LEU A 109 12.67 21.30 26.05
N ARG A 110 12.44 22.56 25.67
CA ARG A 110 11.24 22.94 24.89
C ARG A 110 11.21 22.26 23.53
N ALA A 111 12.36 22.18 22.85
CA ALA A 111 12.46 21.49 21.57
C ALA A 111 12.15 19.99 21.71
N ALA A 112 12.70 19.33 22.74
CA ALA A 112 12.39 17.93 23.04
C ALA A 112 10.90 17.73 23.34
N GLY A 113 10.34 18.58 24.21
CA GLY A 113 8.92 18.52 24.58
C GLY A 113 8.00 18.73 23.38
N LYS A 114 8.36 19.61 22.44
CA LYS A 114 7.63 19.80 21.19
C LYS A 114 7.66 18.54 20.31
N LEU A 115 8.83 17.97 20.05
CA LEU A 115 8.98 16.76 19.25
C LEU A 115 8.16 15.58 19.80
N LEU A 116 8.15 15.41 21.13
CA LEU A 116 7.36 14.37 21.80
C LEU A 116 5.85 14.66 21.79
N SER A 117 5.45 15.93 21.80
CA SER A 117 4.03 16.32 21.74
C SER A 117 3.42 16.20 20.34
N GLU A 118 4.27 16.14 19.30
CA GLU A 118 3.88 15.88 17.92
C GLU A 118 3.77 14.37 17.61
N ASP A 119 4.16 13.51 18.55
CA ASP A 119 3.95 12.06 18.44
C ASP A 119 2.46 11.70 18.66
N GLU A 120 2.01 10.59 18.08
CA GLU A 120 0.64 10.10 18.25
C GLU A 120 0.48 9.23 19.50
N SER A 121 1.58 8.77 20.09
CA SER A 121 1.59 7.94 21.30
C SER A 121 1.22 8.78 22.52
N ALA A 122 0.04 8.51 23.11
CA ALA A 122 -0.44 9.17 24.32
C ALA A 122 0.59 9.29 25.46
N PRO A 123 1.37 8.24 25.81
CA PRO A 123 2.40 8.37 26.86
C PRO A 123 3.50 9.36 26.48
N LEU A 124 3.94 9.37 25.22
CA LEU A 124 4.99 10.30 24.76
C LEU A 124 4.51 11.75 24.77
N VAL A 125 3.25 11.99 24.39
CA VAL A 125 2.63 13.32 24.46
C VAL A 125 2.61 13.85 25.88
N GLU A 126 2.26 13.03 26.87
CA GLU A 126 2.23 13.44 28.28
C GLU A 126 3.64 13.72 28.83
N ILE A 127 4.63 12.92 28.45
CA ILE A 127 6.05 13.20 28.74
C ILE A 127 6.46 14.53 28.10
N GLY A 128 6.09 14.76 26.83
CA GLY A 128 6.38 15.98 26.09
C GLY A 128 5.82 17.23 26.76
N LYS A 129 4.56 17.21 27.19
CA LYS A 129 3.91 18.31 27.94
C LYS A 129 4.62 18.57 29.26
N ARG A 130 4.94 17.52 30.03
CA ARG A 130 5.64 17.62 31.32
C ARG A 130 7.02 18.25 31.16
N ILE A 131 7.77 17.87 30.13
CA ILE A 131 9.09 18.42 29.83
C ILE A 131 8.98 19.87 29.35
N ALA A 132 8.06 20.17 28.44
CA ALA A 132 7.87 21.52 27.90
C ALA A 132 7.42 22.54 28.96
N GLY A 133 6.61 22.09 29.93
CA GLY A 133 6.12 22.91 31.03
C GLY A 133 7.15 23.16 32.15
N ARG A 134 8.30 22.46 32.13
CA ARG A 134 9.36 22.70 33.12
C ARG A 134 10.11 23.98 32.81
N GLN A 135 10.28 24.80 33.85
CA GLN A 135 11.10 25.98 33.82
C GLN A 135 12.37 25.72 34.64
N LEU A 136 13.53 25.80 33.97
CA LEU A 136 14.81 25.75 34.63
C LEU A 136 15.04 27.08 35.35
N VAL A 137 15.48 27.00 36.61
CA VAL A 137 15.78 28.16 37.44
C VAL A 137 17.29 28.24 37.59
N ALA A 138 17.87 29.42 37.42
CA ALA A 138 19.30 29.62 37.67
C ALA A 138 19.56 29.54 39.18
N THR A 139 19.93 28.36 39.65
CA THR A 139 20.27 28.07 41.06
C THR A 139 21.69 27.50 41.14
N GLU A 140 22.35 27.68 42.29
CA GLU A 140 23.67 27.07 42.53
C GLU A 140 23.56 25.55 42.68
N ASP A 141 22.47 25.06 43.27
CA ASP A 141 22.13 23.64 43.32
C ASP A 141 21.32 23.24 42.09
N THR A 142 21.99 22.69 41.07
CA THR A 142 21.36 22.14 39.87
C THR A 142 20.97 20.66 40.03
N GLY A 143 21.27 20.04 41.17
CA GLY A 143 21.11 18.59 41.38
C GLY A 143 19.67 18.12 41.20
N ALA A 144 18.71 18.87 41.76
CA ALA A 144 17.29 18.55 41.61
C ALA A 144 16.82 18.63 40.14
N GLN A 145 17.25 19.67 39.40
CA GLN A 145 16.91 19.86 37.99
C GLN A 145 17.52 18.76 37.10
N ARG A 146 18.78 18.38 37.38
CA ARG A 146 19.47 17.28 36.70
C ARG A 146 18.75 15.95 36.90
N THR A 147 18.42 15.60 38.13
CA THR A 147 17.67 14.37 38.46
C THR A 147 16.33 14.31 37.74
N GLN A 148 15.63 15.44 37.68
CA GLN A 148 14.37 15.54 36.95
C GLN A 148 14.50 15.30 35.45
N ILE A 149 15.55 15.82 34.79
CA ILE A 149 15.79 15.58 33.36
C ILE A 149 16.20 14.12 33.12
N LEU A 150 17.06 13.56 33.99
CA LEU A 150 17.44 12.15 33.91
C LEU A 150 16.25 11.21 34.07
N ALA A 151 15.32 11.50 35.00
CA ALA A 151 14.10 10.74 35.14
C ALA A 151 13.24 10.76 33.87
N ALA A 152 13.12 11.93 33.22
CA ALA A 152 12.38 12.06 31.97
C ALA A 152 13.05 11.29 30.80
N ILE A 153 14.38 11.24 30.75
CA ILE A 153 15.12 10.40 29.79
C ILE A 153 14.86 8.91 30.06
N GLY A 154 14.86 8.50 31.33
CA GLY A 154 14.55 7.12 31.71
C GLY A 154 13.13 6.70 31.32
N GLU A 155 12.13 7.55 31.61
CA GLU A 155 10.74 7.35 31.18
C GLU A 155 10.64 7.24 29.65
N LEU A 156 11.34 8.10 28.90
CA LEU A 156 11.36 8.04 27.44
C LEU A 156 11.97 6.72 26.94
N ASP A 157 13.13 6.32 27.47
CA ASP A 157 13.83 5.10 27.05
C ASP A 157 13.01 3.84 27.36
N GLU A 158 12.27 3.82 28.46
CA GLU A 158 11.32 2.75 28.79
C GLU A 158 10.18 2.67 27.76
N GLN A 159 9.57 3.80 27.39
CA GLN A 159 8.52 3.82 26.36
C GLN A 159 9.05 3.39 24.99
N LEU A 160 10.26 3.81 24.61
CA LEU A 160 10.88 3.43 23.33
C LEU A 160 11.22 1.94 23.26
N THR A 161 11.50 1.32 24.41
CA THR A 161 11.76 -0.12 24.47
C THR A 161 10.46 -0.92 24.47
N ALA A 162 9.39 -0.40 25.07
CA ALA A 162 8.08 -1.06 25.12
C ALA A 162 7.34 -1.09 23.77
N GLU A 163 7.63 -0.15 22.86
CA GLU A 163 7.02 -0.10 21.52
C GLU A 163 7.75 -0.97 20.47
N ARG A 164 8.86 -1.64 20.84
CA ARG A 164 9.61 -2.58 19.96
C ARG A 164 9.20 -4.02 20.20
#